data_AF-A0A9W5UUU6-F1
#
_entry.id   AF-A0A9W5UUU6-F1
#
_cell.length_a   1.000
_cell.length_b   1.000
_cell.length_c   1.000
_cell.angle_alpha   90.00
_cell.angle_beta   90.00
_cell.angle_gamma   90.00
#
_symmetry.space_group_name_H-M   'P 1'
#
loop_
_entity.id
_entity.type
_entity.pdbx_description
1 polymer ?
#
loop_
_entity_poly.entity_id
_entity_poly.type
_entity_poly.pdbx_seq_one_letter_code
_entity_poly.pdbx_strand_id
1 'polypeptide(L)'
;MSSYLRAEDDLDAEAEALLERGWLIRDQEGRLWITKAGEEARLSLKRHAPAIRAHIHKGIDDADYVTTLKVLRQLIQNTSGSM
;
A
#
# COMPACT_ATOMS: atom_id res chain seq x y z
N MET A 1 -1.86 -11.96 -1.14
CA MET A 1 -1.92 -10.51 -0.79
C MET A 1 -2.41 -10.24 0.65
N SER A 2 -2.67 -11.26 1.48
CA SER A 2 -3.11 -11.10 2.88
C SER A 2 -1.98 -10.72 3.87
N SER A 3 -0.71 -10.78 3.45
CA SER A 3 0.45 -10.76 4.36
C SER A 3 0.82 -9.39 4.93
N TYR A 4 0.10 -8.32 4.55
CA TYR A 4 0.36 -6.96 5.02
C TYR A 4 -0.80 -6.36 5.83
N LEU A 5 -1.94 -7.05 5.87
CA LEU A 5 -3.08 -6.64 6.69
C LEU A 5 -2.82 -7.10 8.13
N ARG A 6 -2.83 -6.15 9.04
CA ARG A 6 -2.72 -6.41 10.47
C ARG A 6 -4.11 -6.48 11.10
N ALA A 7 -4.19 -6.99 12.32
CA ALA A 7 -5.46 -7.12 13.03
C ALA A 7 -6.10 -5.76 13.33
N GLU A 8 -5.28 -4.71 13.43
CA GLU A 8 -5.72 -3.33 13.63
C GLU A 8 -6.19 -2.62 12.35
N ASP A 9 -5.99 -3.19 11.15
CA ASP A 9 -6.40 -2.57 9.90
C ASP A 9 -7.90 -2.77 9.67
N ASP A 10 -8.69 -1.70 9.75
CA ASP A 10 -10.13 -1.71 9.45
C ASP A 10 -10.37 -1.31 7.98
N LEU A 11 -10.34 -2.30 7.09
CA LEU A 11 -10.53 -2.08 5.66
C LEU A 11 -11.95 -1.59 5.31
N ASP A 12 -12.95 -1.91 6.13
CA ASP A 12 -14.32 -1.51 5.87
C ASP A 12 -14.49 -0.02 6.17
N ALA A 13 -13.94 0.46 7.28
CA ALA A 13 -13.91 1.89 7.62
C ALA A 13 -13.12 2.71 6.59
N GLU A 14 -11.95 2.22 6.15
CA GLU A 14 -11.16 2.89 5.12
C GLU A 14 -11.86 2.91 3.75
N ALA A 15 -12.54 1.82 3.37
CA ALA A 15 -13.32 1.78 2.15
C ALA A 15 -14.49 2.77 2.18
N GLU A 16 -15.18 2.90 3.32
CA GLU A 16 -16.28 3.85 3.48
C GLU A 16 -15.80 5.29 3.36
N ALA A 17 -14.67 5.62 3.99
CA ALA A 17 -14.06 6.95 3.88
C ALA A 17 -13.67 7.31 2.43
N LEU A 18 -13.37 6.32 1.58
CA LEU A 18 -13.09 6.53 0.15
C LEU A 18 -14.37 6.62 -0.70
N LEU A 19 -15.45 5.96 -0.29
CA LEU A 19 -16.78 6.09 -0.89
C LEU A 19 -17.38 7.47 -0.63
N GLU A 20 -17.29 7.98 0.60
CA GLU A 20 -17.72 9.33 0.98
C GLU A 20 -17.02 10.41 0.16
N ARG A 21 -15.74 10.19 -0.19
CA ARG A 21 -14.95 11.08 -1.06
C ARG A 21 -15.28 10.95 -2.55
N GLY A 22 -16.12 9.99 -2.92
CA GLY A 22 -16.43 9.66 -4.33
C GLY A 22 -15.23 9.07 -5.09
N TRP A 23 -14.23 8.56 -4.39
CA TRP A 23 -13.03 7.94 -4.99
C TRP A 23 -13.25 6.47 -5.31
N LEU A 24 -14.18 5.83 -4.61
CA LEU A 24 -14.70 4.50 -4.92
C LEU A 24 -16.20 4.57 -5.22
N ILE A 25 -16.70 3.53 -5.88
CA ILE A 25 -18.12 3.17 -5.96
C ILE A 25 -18.30 1.70 -5.62
N ARG A 26 -19.47 1.31 -5.11
CA ARG A 26 -19.89 -0.08 -5.01
C ARG A 26 -20.78 -0.44 -6.20
N ASP A 27 -20.52 -1.57 -6.84
CA ASP A 27 -21.44 -2.14 -7.82
C ASP A 27 -22.61 -2.88 -7.13
N GLN A 28 -23.49 -3.47 -7.95
CA GLN A 28 -24.69 -4.16 -7.47
C GLN A 28 -24.35 -5.43 -6.66
N GLU A 29 -23.17 -6.00 -6.88
CA GLU A 29 -22.65 -7.15 -6.12
C GLU A 29 -21.80 -6.72 -4.91
N GLY A 30 -21.77 -5.43 -4.59
CA GLY A 30 -21.04 -4.87 -3.45
C GLY A 30 -19.52 -4.75 -3.65
N ARG A 31 -19.01 -4.99 -4.86
CA ARG A 31 -17.57 -4.86 -5.17
C ARG A 31 -17.18 -3.40 -5.33
N LEU A 32 -15.99 -3.05 -4.85
CA LEU A 32 -15.44 -1.70 -4.93
C LEU A 32 -14.72 -1.47 -6.26
N TRP A 33 -15.04 -0.35 -6.91
CA TRP A 33 -14.38 0.11 -8.13
C TRP A 33 -13.84 1.52 -7.95
N ILE A 34 -12.65 1.77 -8.46
CA ILE A 34 -12.06 3.12 -8.45
C ILE A 34 -12.76 4.01 -9.47
N THR A 35 -13.11 5.23 -9.06
CA THR A 35 -13.67 6.23 -9.97
C THR A 35 -12.57 6.97 -10.70
N LYS A 36 -12.94 7.78 -11.72
CA LYS A 36 -12.00 8.69 -12.36
C LYS A 36 -11.35 9.64 -11.35
N ALA A 37 -12.14 10.22 -10.44
CA ALA A 37 -11.63 11.10 -9.38
C ALA A 37 -10.69 10.36 -8.42
N GLY A 38 -11.02 9.11 -8.07
CA GLY A 38 -10.15 8.25 -7.28
C GLY A 38 -8.81 7.96 -7.95
N GLU A 39 -8.81 7.70 -9.26
CA GLU A 39 -7.57 7.47 -10.02
C GLU A 39 -6.73 8.74 -10.12
N GLU A 40 -7.35 9.90 -10.34
CA GLU A 40 -6.66 11.21 -10.31
C GLU A 40 -6.02 11.46 -8.94
N ALA A 41 -6.74 11.19 -7.86
CA ALA A 41 -6.21 11.28 -6.50
C ALA A 41 -5.04 10.31 -6.26
N ARG A 42 -5.16 9.05 -6.70
CA ARG A 42 -4.10 8.04 -6.61
C ARG A 42 -2.84 8.47 -7.35
N LEU A 43 -2.98 9.01 -8.56
CA LEU A 43 -1.86 9.51 -9.36
C LEU A 43 -1.23 10.76 -8.74
N SER A 44 -2.05 11.66 -8.21
CA SER A 44 -1.60 12.84 -7.48
C SER A 44 -0.74 12.45 -6.28
N LEU A 45 -1.18 11.48 -5.47
CA LEU A 45 -0.38 10.96 -4.36
C LEU A 45 0.90 10.26 -4.85
N LYS A 46 0.80 9.46 -5.92
CA LYS A 46 1.94 8.71 -6.49
C LYS A 46 3.08 9.64 -6.95
N ARG A 47 2.80 10.89 -7.31
CA ARG A 47 3.84 11.86 -7.73
C ARG A 47 4.90 12.11 -6.65
N HIS A 48 4.57 11.87 -5.38
CA HIS A 48 5.48 12.05 -4.25
C HIS A 48 6.39 10.83 -4.02
N ALA A 49 6.03 9.67 -4.58
CA ALA A 49 6.77 8.43 -4.38
C ALA A 49 8.25 8.50 -4.79
N PRO A 50 8.65 9.14 -5.91
CA PRO A 50 10.06 9.29 -6.25
C PRO A 50 10.86 10.08 -5.22
N ALA A 51 10.29 11.17 -4.69
CA ALA A 51 10.97 12.01 -3.70
C ALA A 51 11.13 11.27 -2.36
N ILE A 52 10.08 10.57 -1.91
CA ILE A 52 10.13 9.70 -0.73
C ILE A 52 11.18 8.61 -0.93
N ARG A 53 11.19 7.95 -2.10
CA ARG A 53 12.18 6.92 -2.41
C ARG A 53 13.61 7.46 -2.40
N ALA A 54 13.85 8.62 -2.98
CA ALA A 54 15.16 9.27 -2.96
C ALA A 54 15.61 9.59 -1.54
N HIS A 55 14.70 10.04 -0.68
CA HIS A 55 14.99 10.28 0.73
C HIS A 55 15.36 9.00 1.47
N ILE A 56 14.60 7.92 1.28
CA ILE A 56 14.86 6.60 1.87
C ILE A 56 16.21 6.03 1.41
N HIS A 57 16.56 6.20 0.12
CA HIS A 57 17.82 5.69 -0.46
C HIS A 57 19.05 6.55 -0.13
N LYS A 58 18.89 7.75 0.44
CA LYS A 58 19.99 8.71 0.58
C LYS A 58 21.14 8.12 1.42
N GLY A 59 22.30 7.94 0.80
CA GLY A 59 23.50 7.42 1.45
C GLY A 59 23.54 5.89 1.57
N ILE A 60 22.66 5.17 0.87
CA ILE A 60 22.63 3.71 0.82
C ILE A 60 22.89 3.29 -0.63
N ASP A 61 23.87 2.41 -0.85
CA ASP A 61 24.10 1.80 -2.16
C ASP A 61 22.91 0.91 -2.55
N ASP A 62 22.61 0.82 -3.85
CA ASP A 62 21.48 0.03 -4.34
C ASP A 62 21.59 -1.46 -3.96
N ALA A 63 22.80 -2.04 -3.96
CA ALA A 63 23.01 -3.43 -3.57
C ALA A 63 22.73 -3.66 -2.07
N ASP A 64 23.17 -2.74 -1.22
CA ASP A 64 22.92 -2.79 0.22
C ASP A 64 21.44 -2.60 0.54
N TYR A 65 20.77 -1.67 -0.14
CA TYR A 65 19.32 -1.46 -0.01
C TYR A 65 18.52 -2.70 -0.41
N VAL A 66 18.83 -3.29 -1.56
CA VAL A 66 18.17 -4.51 -2.04
C VAL A 66 18.41 -5.69 -1.08
N THR A 67 19.65 -5.85 -0.60
CA THR A 67 20.01 -6.90 0.36
C THR A 67 19.22 -6.73 1.65
N THR A 68 19.16 -5.51 2.18
CA THR A 68 18.39 -5.17 3.39
C THR A 68 16.91 -5.51 3.22
N LEU A 69 16.28 -5.12 2.10
CA LEU A 69 14.87 -5.43 1.85
C LEU A 69 14.61 -6.94 1.74
N LYS A 70 15.52 -7.70 1.12
CA LYS A 70 15.39 -9.16 1.03
C LYS A 70 15.43 -9.81 2.42
N VAL A 71 16.39 -9.42 3.25
CA VAL A 71 16.51 -9.91 4.63
C VAL A 71 15.28 -9.54 5.45
N LEU A 72 14.85 -8.28 5.42
CA LEU A 72 13.67 -7.82 6.14
C LEU A 72 12.41 -8.58 5.72
N ARG A 73 12.21 -8.82 4.42
CA ARG A 73 11.09 -9.62 3.91
C ARG A 73 11.13 -11.05 4.45
N GLN A 74 12.31 -11.68 4.50
CA GLN A 74 12.46 -13.01 5.06
C GLN A 74 12.17 -13.03 6.56
N LEU A 75 12.61 -12.02 7.32
CA LEU A 75 12.29 -11.90 8.74
C LEU A 75 10.78 -11.78 8.96
N ILE A 76 10.08 -10.95 8.18
CA ILE A 76 8.62 -10.84 8.23
C ILE A 76 7.98 -12.21 7.96
N GLN A 77 8.40 -12.91 6.89
CA GLN A 77 7.88 -14.24 6.56
C GLN A 77 8.07 -15.26 7.67
N ASN A 78 9.25 -15.25 8.32
CA ASN A 78 9.54 -16.14 9.45
C ASN A 78 8.61 -15.88 10.65
N THR A 79 8.17 -14.63 10.84
CA THR A 79 7.30 -14.23 11.95
C THR A 79 5.81 -14.26 11.62
N SER A 80 5.42 -14.20 10.34
CA SER A 80 4.01 -14.13 9.91
C SER A 80 3.31 -15.48 9.86
N GLY A 81 3.86 -16.52 10.51
CA GLY A 81 3.15 -17.76 10.79
C GLY A 81 2.69 -18.56 9.57
N SER A 82 3.49 -18.64 8.50
CA SER A 82 3.29 -19.69 7.49
C SER A 82 3.93 -20.99 7.97
N MET A 83 3.19 -21.71 8.83
CA MET A 83 3.35 -23.14 9.08
C MET A 83 2.02 -23.82 8.80
#